data_AF-A0A848IXA3-F1
#
_entry.id   AF-A0A848IXA3-F1
#
_cell.length_a   1.000
_cell.length_b   1.000
_cell.length_c   1.000
_cell.angle_alpha   90.00
_cell.angle_beta   90.00
_cell.angle_gamma   90.00
#
_symmetry.space_group_name_H-M   'P 1'
#
loop_
_entity.id
_entity.type
_entity.pdbx_description
1 polymer ?
#
loop_
_entity_poly.entity_id
_entity_poly.type
_entity_poly.pdbx_seq_one_letter_code
_entity_poly.pdbx_strand_id
1 'polypeptide(L)'
;MNKKIVSIFTIYFVQFLITSCCNCEPVLTYEMTYTGVEIRSWDTSGFNPVETTGSAIKNSFGLSFELLTELNEVAYNQTLFDLSSFGYSSAYATSCECPPENIIVVDPIVLVTILVTDTQTQETNDVTGNFSVPGYDVEVLSIYDLLEDRPYWLEGFQADLTKTDNVPDNAVFTVKYKLESGTELTAQTQEIKFE
;
A
#
# COMPACT_ATOMS: atom_id res chain seq x y z
N MET A 1 41.72 42.92 -23.57
CA MET A 1 41.25 41.54 -23.32
C MET A 1 40.61 41.00 -24.59
N ASN A 2 41.04 39.85 -25.10
CA ASN A 2 40.54 39.35 -26.39
C ASN A 2 39.06 38.96 -26.24
N LYS A 3 38.15 39.68 -26.90
CA LYS A 3 36.69 39.54 -26.72
C LYS A 3 36.22 38.09 -26.92
N LYS A 4 36.91 37.33 -27.78
CA LYS A 4 36.65 35.90 -28.02
C LYS A 4 36.92 35.03 -26.78
N ILE A 5 37.98 35.32 -26.04
CA ILE A 5 38.35 34.58 -24.82
C ILE A 5 37.34 34.86 -23.71
N VAL A 6 36.94 36.12 -23.54
CA VAL A 6 35.93 36.53 -22.54
C VAL A 6 34.59 35.85 -22.85
N SER A 7 34.18 35.83 -24.12
CA SER A 7 32.92 35.20 -24.52
C SER A 7 32.91 33.70 -24.25
N ILE A 8 34.02 33.00 -24.48
CA ILE A 8 34.14 31.56 -24.17
C ILE A 8 34.02 31.34 -22.66
N PHE A 9 34.73 32.13 -21.85
CA PHE A 9 34.64 32.03 -20.39
C PHE A 9 33.23 32.31 -19.86
N THR A 10 32.52 33.30 -20.42
CA THR A 10 31.14 33.59 -20.03
C THR A 10 30.20 32.44 -20.38
N ILE A 11 30.38 31.79 -21.52
CA ILE A 11 29.56 30.62 -21.91
C ILE A 11 29.76 29.47 -20.92
N TYR A 12 31.02 29.14 -20.58
CA TYR A 12 31.30 28.09 -19.59
C TYR A 12 30.79 28.45 -18.18
N PHE A 13 30.90 29.72 -17.78
CA PHE A 13 30.40 30.17 -16.47
C PHE A 13 28.87 30.10 -16.39
N VAL A 14 28.16 30.45 -17.47
CA VAL A 14 26.70 30.32 -17.54
C VAL A 14 26.27 28.86 -17.56
N GLN A 15 27.01 27.97 -18.24
CA GLN A 15 26.78 26.52 -18.18
C GLN A 15 26.93 25.98 -16.75
N PHE A 16 27.92 26.44 -15.99
CA PHE A 16 28.10 26.08 -14.59
C PHE A 16 26.97 26.59 -13.66
N LEU A 17 26.37 27.75 -13.98
CA LEU A 17 25.23 28.27 -13.20
C LEU A 17 23.91 27.55 -13.51
N ILE A 18 23.78 26.91 -14.66
CA ILE A 18 22.55 26.23 -15.11
C ILE A 18 22.55 24.73 -14.70
N THR A 19 23.66 24.19 -14.21
CA THR A 19 23.70 22.81 -13.74
C THR A 19 22.97 22.68 -12.40
N SER A 20 21.72 22.23 -12.47
CA SER A 20 20.92 21.81 -11.33
C SER A 20 21.50 20.54 -10.71
N CYS A 21 21.83 20.58 -9.42
CA CYS A 21 22.26 19.41 -8.65
C CYS A 21 21.05 18.51 -8.34
N CYS A 22 20.73 17.54 -9.21
CA CYS A 22 19.89 16.42 -8.81
C CYS A 22 20.84 15.26 -8.44
N ASN A 23 21.02 15.01 -7.14
CA ASN A 23 21.75 13.85 -6.65
C ASN A 23 20.72 12.82 -6.16
N CYS A 24 20.20 12.02 -7.09
CA CYS A 24 19.31 10.93 -6.73
C CYS A 24 20.14 9.79 -6.14
N GLU A 25 19.63 9.17 -5.09
CA GLU A 25 20.18 7.92 -4.59
C GLU A 25 20.01 6.82 -5.65
N PRO A 26 20.88 5.79 -5.65
CA PRO A 26 20.73 4.65 -6.53
C PRO A 26 19.33 4.03 -6.39
N VAL A 27 18.74 3.61 -7.50
CA VAL A 27 17.44 2.92 -7.45
C VAL A 27 17.66 1.55 -6.82
N LEU A 28 17.05 1.33 -5.65
CA LEU A 28 17.09 0.06 -4.96
C LEU A 28 16.00 -0.87 -5.50
N THR A 29 16.29 -2.16 -5.50
CA THR A 29 15.33 -3.23 -5.78
C THR A 29 15.15 -4.06 -4.52
N TYR A 30 13.91 -4.20 -4.08
CA TYR A 30 13.53 -4.97 -2.91
C TYR A 30 12.70 -6.18 -3.30
N GLU A 31 12.94 -7.29 -2.60
CA GLU A 31 12.02 -8.40 -2.52
C GLU A 31 11.09 -8.20 -1.31
N MET A 32 9.79 -8.28 -1.55
CA MET A 32 8.76 -8.15 -0.54
C MET A 32 8.11 -9.49 -0.25
N THR A 33 8.05 -9.86 1.03
CA THR A 33 7.38 -11.07 1.51
C THR A 33 6.32 -10.70 2.54
N TYR A 34 5.12 -11.27 2.40
CA TYR A 34 4.08 -11.15 3.42
C TYR A 34 4.33 -12.15 4.54
N THR A 35 4.43 -11.66 5.78
CA THR A 35 4.73 -12.48 6.96
C THR A 35 3.52 -12.67 7.88
N GLY A 36 2.52 -11.81 7.75
CA GLY A 36 1.32 -11.87 8.58
C GLY A 36 0.25 -10.87 8.18
N VAL A 37 -0.85 -10.90 8.93
CA VAL A 37 -1.96 -9.96 8.79
C VAL A 37 -2.41 -9.55 10.18
N GLU A 38 -2.72 -8.28 10.34
CA GLU A 38 -3.40 -7.71 11.49
C GLU A 38 -4.74 -7.14 11.04
N ILE A 39 -5.76 -7.28 11.90
CA ILE A 39 -7.07 -6.70 11.65
C ILE A 39 -7.56 -5.92 12.85
N ARG A 40 -8.23 -4.81 12.59
CA ARG A 40 -8.88 -4.00 13.62
C ARG A 40 -10.32 -3.70 13.22
N SER A 41 -11.18 -3.64 14.21
CA SER A 41 -12.60 -3.34 14.06
C SER A 41 -12.87 -1.87 14.31
N TRP A 42 -13.78 -1.29 13.53
CA TRP A 42 -14.08 0.14 13.54
C TRP A 42 -15.59 0.39 13.64
N ASP A 43 -15.96 1.39 14.41
CA ASP A 43 -17.26 2.07 14.31
C ASP A 43 -17.13 3.22 13.32
N THR A 44 -17.90 3.15 12.24
CA THR A 44 -17.89 4.09 11.11
C THR A 44 -19.11 5.00 11.10
N SER A 45 -19.89 5.04 12.20
CA SER A 45 -21.08 5.89 12.31
C SER A 45 -20.77 7.39 12.39
N GLY A 46 -19.55 7.74 12.81
CA GLY A 46 -19.07 9.10 12.97
C GLY A 46 -18.45 9.70 11.71
N PHE A 47 -18.05 10.98 11.81
CA PHE A 47 -17.28 11.64 10.75
C PHE A 47 -15.89 11.01 10.55
N ASN A 48 -15.30 10.52 11.64
CA ASN A 48 -14.06 9.75 11.62
C ASN A 48 -14.34 8.36 12.20
N PRO A 49 -13.85 7.28 11.58
CA PRO A 49 -13.89 5.95 12.16
C PRO A 49 -13.20 5.92 13.52
N VAL A 50 -13.78 5.19 14.47
CA VAL A 50 -13.21 4.98 15.81
C VAL A 50 -12.96 3.49 16.01
N GLU A 51 -11.75 3.13 16.39
CA GLU A 51 -11.41 1.73 16.68
C GLU A 51 -12.28 1.23 17.82
N THR A 52 -12.91 0.08 17.62
CA THR A 52 -13.79 -0.53 18.60
C THR A 52 -13.40 -1.96 18.92
N THR A 53 -13.53 -2.29 20.20
CA THR A 53 -13.29 -3.62 20.75
C THR A 53 -14.54 -4.05 21.49
N GLY A 54 -15.22 -5.09 21.02
CA GLY A 54 -16.31 -5.73 21.75
C GLY A 54 -17.72 -5.28 21.40
N SER A 55 -17.94 -4.05 20.93
CA SER A 55 -19.28 -3.59 20.49
C SER A 55 -19.24 -2.67 19.28
N ALA A 56 -20.25 -2.73 18.43
CA ALA A 56 -20.36 -1.87 17.26
C ALA A 56 -21.83 -1.73 16.82
N ILE A 57 -22.13 -0.72 16.01
CA ILE A 57 -23.43 -0.63 15.33
C ILE A 57 -23.32 -1.42 14.03
N LYS A 58 -24.22 -2.37 13.79
CA LYS A 58 -24.10 -3.31 12.65
C LYS A 58 -24.04 -2.62 11.29
N ASN A 59 -24.81 -1.56 11.11
CA ASN A 59 -24.86 -0.79 9.85
C ASN A 59 -23.73 0.23 9.70
N SER A 60 -22.84 0.31 10.69
CA SER A 60 -21.78 1.31 10.81
C SER A 60 -20.49 0.64 11.28
N PHE A 61 -20.22 -0.56 10.76
CA PHE A 61 -19.08 -1.36 11.15
C PHE A 61 -18.08 -1.42 10.01
N GLY A 62 -16.79 -1.39 10.35
CA GLY A 62 -15.70 -1.58 9.38
C GLY A 62 -14.59 -2.46 9.93
N LEU A 63 -13.78 -2.98 9.03
CA LEU A 63 -12.55 -3.69 9.33
C LEU A 63 -11.39 -2.98 8.63
N SER A 64 -10.29 -2.77 9.34
CA SER A 64 -9.01 -2.47 8.70
C SER A 64 -8.18 -3.73 8.60
N PHE A 65 -7.42 -3.81 7.53
CA PHE A 65 -6.55 -4.93 7.20
C PHE A 65 -5.16 -4.36 7.01
N GLU A 66 -4.20 -4.85 7.78
CA GLU A 66 -2.80 -4.45 7.70
C GLU A 66 -1.97 -5.70 7.42
N LEU A 67 -1.26 -5.70 6.30
CA LEU A 67 -0.36 -6.79 5.93
C LEU A 67 1.02 -6.51 6.51
N LEU A 68 1.54 -7.48 7.26
CA LEU A 68 2.91 -7.41 7.75
C LEU A 68 3.84 -7.87 6.62
N THR A 69 4.78 -7.01 6.26
CA THR A 69 5.72 -7.25 5.15
C THR A 69 7.16 -7.14 5.62
N GLU A 70 8.02 -8.00 5.08
CA GLU A 70 9.47 -7.85 5.16
C GLU A 70 10.03 -7.46 3.79
N LEU A 71 10.88 -6.43 3.78
CA LEU A 71 11.56 -5.92 2.59
C LEU A 71 13.06 -6.27 2.67
N ASN A 72 13.56 -6.98 1.67
CA ASN A 72 14.96 -7.33 1.54
C ASN A 72 15.56 -6.67 0.30
N GLU A 73 16.60 -5.85 0.47
CA GLU A 73 17.33 -5.26 -0.66
C GLU A 73 18.10 -6.36 -1.40
N VAL A 74 17.86 -6.49 -2.70
CA VAL A 74 18.50 -7.53 -3.54
C VAL A 74 19.38 -6.97 -4.65
N ALA A 75 19.19 -5.70 -5.02
CA ALA A 75 20.04 -5.02 -5.97
C ALA A 75 19.95 -3.50 -5.80
N TYR A 76 20.98 -2.80 -6.25
CA TYR A 76 20.95 -1.36 -6.46
C TYR A 76 21.45 -1.05 -7.87
N ASN A 77 20.78 -0.12 -8.55
CA ASN A 77 21.22 0.38 -9.84
C ASN A 77 21.98 1.69 -9.64
N GLN A 78 23.30 1.61 -9.71
CA GLN A 78 24.16 2.78 -9.75
C GLN A 78 24.54 3.09 -11.19
N THR A 79 24.36 4.34 -11.60
CA THR A 79 24.84 4.81 -12.90
C THR A 79 26.37 4.66 -12.97
N LEU A 80 26.83 3.80 -13.88
CA LEU A 80 28.26 3.47 -14.08
C LEU A 80 29.12 4.67 -14.53
N PHE A 81 28.51 5.77 -14.95
CA PHE A 81 29.20 6.93 -15.52
C PHE A 81 28.85 8.22 -14.78
N ASP A 82 29.60 8.53 -13.73
CA ASP A 82 29.62 9.86 -13.14
C ASP A 82 30.54 10.79 -13.96
N LEU A 83 29.96 11.41 -14.99
CA LEU A 83 30.65 12.40 -15.84
C LEU A 83 30.72 13.79 -15.20
N SER A 84 30.27 13.96 -13.94
CA SER A 84 30.39 15.22 -13.21
C SER A 84 31.85 15.68 -13.09
N SER A 85 32.77 14.72 -12.98
CA SER A 85 34.22 14.93 -12.96
C SER A 85 34.79 15.58 -14.23
N PHE A 86 34.06 15.52 -15.35
CA PHE A 86 34.43 16.15 -16.62
C PHE A 86 33.73 17.50 -16.88
N GLY A 87 33.00 18.04 -15.89
CA GLY A 87 32.26 19.29 -16.02
C GLY A 87 30.95 19.16 -16.82
N TYR A 88 30.52 17.93 -17.10
CA TYR A 88 29.21 17.60 -17.63
C TYR A 88 28.33 17.09 -16.49
N SER A 89 28.04 17.93 -15.50
CA SER A 89 26.84 17.71 -14.69
C SER A 89 25.64 17.78 -15.64
N SER A 90 24.67 16.87 -15.46
CA SER A 90 23.48 16.70 -16.30
C SER A 90 22.67 18.00 -16.44
N ALA A 91 23.07 18.87 -17.36
CA ALA A 91 22.52 20.23 -17.53
C ALA A 91 21.13 20.28 -18.20
N TYR A 92 20.34 19.19 -18.15
CA TYR A 92 19.06 19.10 -18.84
C TYR A 92 17.95 18.37 -18.05
N ALA A 93 18.03 18.30 -16.72
CA ALA A 93 16.91 17.84 -15.91
C ALA A 93 16.22 19.04 -15.26
N THR A 94 15.19 19.58 -15.90
CA THR A 94 14.28 20.59 -15.30
C THR A 94 13.36 20.00 -14.23
N SER A 95 13.42 18.68 -14.00
CA SER A 95 12.75 17.98 -12.90
C SER A 95 13.75 17.05 -12.21
N CYS A 96 13.86 17.17 -10.88
CA CYS A 96 14.56 16.19 -10.04
C CYS A 96 13.59 15.08 -9.61
N GLU A 97 12.92 14.44 -10.57
CA GLU A 97 12.11 13.25 -10.29
C GLU A 97 13.04 12.05 -10.23
N CYS A 98 13.39 11.63 -9.01
CA CYS A 98 14.16 10.41 -8.83
C CYS A 98 13.28 9.20 -9.20
N PRO A 99 13.81 8.26 -10.00
CA PRO A 99 13.08 7.04 -10.33
C PRO A 99 12.66 6.29 -9.04
N PRO A 100 11.44 5.76 -8.98
CA PRO A 100 10.96 5.02 -7.82
C PRO A 100 11.75 3.73 -7.65
N GLU A 101 11.78 3.23 -6.42
CA GLU A 101 12.32 1.90 -6.09
C GLU A 101 11.55 0.80 -6.82
N ASN A 102 12.21 -0.32 -7.09
CA ASN A 102 11.61 -1.48 -7.73
C ASN A 102 11.23 -2.52 -6.68
N ILE A 103 9.98 -2.97 -6.67
CA ILE A 103 9.47 -3.94 -5.69
C ILE A 103 9.08 -5.23 -6.41
N ILE A 104 9.67 -6.34 -5.98
CA ILE A 104 9.36 -7.69 -6.45
C ILE A 104 8.60 -8.40 -5.34
N VAL A 105 7.31 -8.69 -5.55
CA VAL A 105 6.52 -9.50 -4.62
C VAL A 105 6.83 -10.96 -4.86
N VAL A 106 7.47 -11.62 -3.89
CA VAL A 106 7.96 -13.00 -4.05
C VAL A 106 6.81 -14.01 -4.07
N ASP A 107 5.77 -13.77 -3.27
CA ASP A 107 4.61 -14.64 -3.13
C ASP A 107 3.33 -13.79 -3.03
N PRO A 108 2.73 -13.42 -4.19
CA PRO A 108 1.62 -12.47 -4.22
C PRO A 108 0.33 -13.05 -3.62
N ILE A 109 -0.55 -12.15 -3.16
CA ILE A 109 -1.88 -12.52 -2.67
C ILE A 109 -2.77 -12.85 -3.88
N VAL A 110 -3.43 -14.01 -3.83
CA VAL A 110 -4.33 -14.48 -4.89
C VAL A 110 -5.80 -14.47 -4.46
N LEU A 111 -6.08 -14.48 -3.16
CA LEU A 111 -7.44 -14.48 -2.64
C LEU A 111 -7.50 -13.85 -1.24
N VAL A 112 -8.56 -13.10 -0.99
CA VAL A 112 -8.95 -12.64 0.33
C VAL A 112 -10.34 -13.17 0.65
N THR A 113 -10.51 -13.64 1.88
CA THR A 113 -11.79 -14.15 2.37
C THR A 113 -12.07 -13.61 3.76
N ILE A 114 -13.26 -13.07 3.96
CA ILE A 114 -13.77 -12.61 5.24
C ILE A 114 -14.89 -13.55 5.67
N LEU A 115 -14.62 -14.32 6.72
CA LEU A 115 -15.58 -15.22 7.33
C LEU A 115 -16.13 -14.57 8.60
N VAL A 116 -17.42 -14.77 8.86
CA VAL A 116 -18.04 -14.42 10.13
C VAL A 116 -18.49 -15.69 10.83
N THR A 117 -18.15 -15.83 12.10
CA THR A 117 -18.60 -16.93 12.95
C THR A 117 -19.56 -16.40 14.00
N ASP A 118 -20.76 -16.96 14.07
CA ASP A 118 -21.72 -16.72 15.14
C ASP A 118 -21.22 -17.39 16.42
N THR A 119 -21.02 -16.60 17.48
CA THR A 119 -20.50 -17.13 18.75
C THR A 119 -21.50 -18.02 19.49
N GLN A 120 -22.79 -17.92 19.17
CA GLN A 120 -23.84 -18.73 19.79
C GLN A 120 -24.04 -20.07 19.07
N THR A 121 -24.18 -20.03 17.74
CA THR A 121 -24.47 -21.23 16.94
C THR A 121 -23.22 -21.94 16.43
N GLN A 122 -22.07 -21.26 16.44
CA GLN A 122 -20.80 -21.70 15.85
C GLN A 122 -20.90 -21.90 14.32
N GLU A 123 -21.94 -21.36 13.68
CA GLU A 123 -22.06 -21.33 12.23
C GLU A 123 -21.11 -20.28 11.64
N THR A 124 -20.41 -20.66 10.57
CA THR A 124 -19.47 -19.77 9.86
C THR A 124 -19.98 -19.51 8.46
N ASN A 125 -20.07 -18.24 8.08
CA ASN A 125 -20.51 -17.78 6.77
C ASN A 125 -19.42 -16.95 6.09
N ASP A 126 -19.31 -17.09 4.77
CA ASP A 126 -18.49 -16.18 3.96
C ASP A 126 -19.27 -14.89 3.73
N VAL A 127 -18.70 -13.79 4.20
CA VAL A 127 -19.26 -12.43 4.10
C VAL A 127 -18.32 -11.49 3.36
N THR A 128 -17.37 -12.02 2.58
CA THR A 128 -16.40 -11.20 1.82
C THR A 128 -17.12 -10.15 0.96
N GLY A 129 -18.20 -10.55 0.28
CA GLY A 129 -19.00 -9.66 -0.58
C GLY A 129 -19.92 -8.67 0.17
N ASN A 130 -19.91 -8.69 1.51
CA ASN A 130 -20.63 -7.73 2.34
C ASN A 130 -19.76 -6.51 2.70
N PHE A 131 -18.46 -6.60 2.49
CA PHE A 131 -17.52 -5.51 2.73
C PHE A 131 -17.18 -4.79 1.43
N SER A 132 -16.98 -3.48 1.52
CA SER A 132 -16.55 -2.67 0.40
C SER A 132 -15.66 -1.52 0.85
N VAL A 133 -14.79 -1.08 -0.04
CA VAL A 133 -13.82 -0.02 0.23
C VAL A 133 -14.27 1.26 -0.47
N PRO A 134 -14.34 2.40 0.23
CA PRO A 134 -14.62 3.67 -0.42
C PRO A 134 -13.47 4.03 -1.36
N GLY A 135 -13.75 4.13 -2.66
CA GLY A 135 -12.78 4.58 -3.66
C GLY A 135 -12.61 6.10 -3.67
N TYR A 136 -11.57 6.57 -4.38
CA TYR A 136 -11.21 7.99 -4.46
C TYR A 136 -12.26 8.85 -5.19
N ASP A 137 -12.90 8.31 -6.24
CA ASP A 137 -13.82 9.04 -7.13
C ASP A 137 -15.30 8.64 -6.95
N VAL A 138 -15.71 8.31 -5.71
CA VAL A 138 -17.09 7.92 -5.33
C VAL A 138 -17.48 6.49 -5.74
N GLU A 139 -16.63 5.77 -6.47
CA GLU A 139 -16.86 4.34 -6.74
C GLU A 139 -16.56 3.50 -5.49
N VAL A 140 -17.54 2.69 -5.10
CA VAL A 140 -17.39 1.70 -4.03
C VAL A 140 -16.79 0.45 -4.63
N LEU A 141 -15.57 0.10 -4.21
CA LEU A 141 -14.84 -1.07 -4.72
C LEU A 141 -15.15 -2.30 -3.87
N SER A 142 -15.33 -3.45 -4.50
CA SER A 142 -15.34 -4.71 -3.76
C SER A 142 -13.91 -5.06 -3.31
N ILE A 143 -13.80 -5.96 -2.32
CA ILE A 143 -12.50 -6.49 -1.89
C ILE A 143 -11.76 -7.17 -3.06
N TYR A 144 -12.50 -7.81 -3.98
CA TYR A 144 -11.92 -8.47 -5.15
C TYR A 144 -11.36 -7.47 -6.15
N ASP A 145 -12.12 -6.41 -6.46
CA ASP A 145 -11.67 -5.38 -7.41
C ASP A 145 -10.42 -4.66 -6.87
N LEU A 146 -10.35 -4.43 -5.56
CA LEU A 146 -9.19 -3.82 -4.93
C LEU A 146 -7.91 -4.66 -5.06
N LEU A 147 -8.03 -6.00 -5.11
CA LEU A 147 -6.90 -6.91 -5.34
C LEU A 147 -6.39 -6.85 -6.77
N GLU A 148 -7.27 -6.66 -7.76
CA GLU A 148 -6.89 -6.55 -9.17
C GLU A 148 -6.19 -5.21 -9.45
N ASP A 149 -6.65 -4.12 -8.82
CA ASP A 149 -6.11 -2.78 -9.04
C ASP A 149 -4.77 -2.52 -8.32
N ARG A 150 -4.43 -3.30 -7.28
CA ARG A 150 -3.23 -3.11 -6.46
C ARG A 150 -2.27 -4.29 -6.58
N PRO A 151 -1.23 -4.21 -7.44
CA PRO A 151 -0.30 -5.31 -7.67
C PRO A 151 0.58 -5.63 -6.46
N TYR A 152 0.72 -4.70 -5.50
CA TYR A 152 1.42 -4.91 -4.24
C TYR A 152 0.78 -4.09 -3.11
N TRP A 153 0.78 -4.65 -1.90
CA TRP A 153 0.12 -4.08 -0.73
C TRP A 153 1.16 -3.70 0.32
N LEU A 154 1.56 -2.43 0.31
CA LEU A 154 2.44 -1.85 1.34
C LEU A 154 1.67 -1.19 2.48
N GLU A 155 0.45 -0.74 2.18
CA GLU A 155 -0.39 -0.03 3.13
C GLU A 155 -1.66 -0.82 3.39
N GLY A 156 -2.05 -0.87 4.65
CA GLY A 156 -3.34 -1.39 5.05
C GLY A 156 -4.49 -0.58 4.45
N PHE A 157 -5.69 -1.16 4.46
CA PHE A 157 -6.90 -0.51 3.99
C PHE A 157 -8.03 -0.74 4.97
N GLN A 158 -9.07 0.09 4.88
CA GLN A 158 -10.30 -0.10 5.63
C GLN A 158 -11.44 -0.45 4.66
N ALA A 159 -12.25 -1.44 5.02
CA ALA A 159 -13.49 -1.76 4.34
C ALA A 159 -14.66 -1.66 5.30
N ASP A 160 -15.77 -1.13 4.80
CA ASP A 160 -16.99 -0.95 5.56
C ASP A 160 -17.97 -2.09 5.24
N LEU A 161 -18.68 -2.55 6.26
CA LEU A 161 -19.77 -3.51 6.13
C LEU A 161 -20.98 -2.80 5.52
N THR A 162 -21.25 -3.05 4.24
CA THR A 162 -22.35 -2.43 3.50
C THR A 162 -23.59 -3.29 3.39
N LYS A 163 -23.46 -4.60 3.64
CA LYS A 163 -24.58 -5.55 3.71
C LYS A 163 -24.50 -6.34 5.01
N THR A 164 -25.63 -6.48 5.69
CA THR A 164 -25.69 -7.18 6.98
C THR A 164 -26.24 -8.61 6.87
N ASP A 165 -26.54 -9.06 5.66
CA ASP A 165 -27.06 -10.41 5.42
C ASP A 165 -26.06 -11.46 5.93
N ASN A 166 -26.55 -12.46 6.67
CA ASN A 166 -25.74 -13.52 7.27
C ASN A 166 -24.68 -13.04 8.29
N VAL A 167 -24.80 -11.81 8.79
CA VAL A 167 -23.98 -11.30 9.90
C VAL A 167 -24.76 -11.40 11.22
N PRO A 168 -24.37 -12.29 12.16
CA PRO A 168 -25.06 -12.49 13.43
C PRO A 168 -24.88 -11.28 14.36
N ASP A 169 -25.66 -11.19 15.44
CA ASP A 169 -25.54 -10.12 16.43
C ASP A 169 -24.30 -10.27 17.33
N ASN A 170 -23.80 -11.50 17.51
CA ASN A 170 -22.55 -11.77 18.21
C ASN A 170 -21.63 -12.51 17.24
N ALA A 171 -20.54 -11.85 16.85
CA ALA A 171 -19.76 -12.26 15.70
C ALA A 171 -18.26 -12.21 15.98
N VAL A 172 -17.52 -13.20 15.50
CA VAL A 172 -16.05 -13.10 15.33
C VAL A 172 -15.76 -13.10 13.85
N PHE A 173 -15.04 -12.08 13.37
CA PHE A 173 -14.60 -12.01 11.99
C PHE A 173 -13.23 -12.65 11.86
N THR A 174 -13.08 -13.53 10.87
CA THR A 174 -11.81 -14.15 10.49
C THR A 174 -11.46 -13.72 9.08
N VAL A 175 -10.29 -13.13 8.91
CA VAL A 175 -9.80 -12.74 7.59
C VAL A 175 -8.68 -13.68 7.20
N LYS A 176 -8.75 -14.18 5.96
CA LYS A 176 -7.76 -15.08 5.37
C LYS A 176 -7.25 -14.49 4.07
N TYR A 177 -5.93 -14.39 3.98
CA TYR A 177 -5.20 -14.09 2.75
C TYR A 177 -4.54 -15.38 2.27
N LYS A 178 -4.83 -15.78 1.04
CA LYS A 178 -4.14 -16.91 0.39
C LYS A 178 -3.08 -16.36 -0.54
N LEU A 179 -1.86 -16.84 -0.39
CA LEU A 179 -0.74 -16.53 -1.26
C LEU A 179 -0.66 -17.53 -2.42
N GLU A 180 0.07 -17.18 -3.48
CA GLU A 180 0.26 -18.03 -4.66
C GLU A 180 0.90 -19.38 -4.32
N SER A 181 1.80 -19.41 -3.33
CA SER A 181 2.39 -20.64 -2.77
C SER A 181 1.37 -21.58 -2.14
N GLY A 182 0.16 -21.09 -1.84
CA GLY A 182 -0.88 -21.78 -1.08
C GLY A 182 -0.82 -21.53 0.43
N THR A 183 0.13 -20.73 0.91
CA THR A 183 0.21 -20.29 2.31
C THR A 183 -1.02 -19.43 2.66
N GLU A 184 -1.59 -19.63 3.85
CA GLU A 184 -2.69 -18.81 4.36
C GLU A 184 -2.21 -17.94 5.53
N LEU A 185 -2.37 -16.62 5.40
CA LEU A 185 -2.21 -15.67 6.50
C LEU A 185 -3.60 -15.41 7.08
N THR A 186 -3.75 -15.57 8.40
CA THR A 186 -5.06 -15.47 9.06
C THR A 186 -4.99 -14.55 10.27
N ALA A 187 -5.99 -13.69 10.42
CA ALA A 187 -6.23 -12.93 11.65
C ALA A 187 -7.71 -12.98 12.03
N GLN A 188 -7.97 -12.75 13.32
CA GLN A 188 -9.32 -12.76 13.89
C GLN A 188 -9.54 -11.56 14.79
N THR A 189 -10.77 -11.04 14.77
CA THR A 189 -11.20 -10.01 15.72
C THR A 189 -11.46 -10.65 17.07
N GLN A 190 -11.63 -9.82 18.09
CA GLN A 190 -12.37 -10.24 19.27
C GLN A 190 -13.86 -10.42 18.92
N GLU A 191 -14.63 -11.01 19.83
CA GLU A 191 -16.10 -11.06 19.69
C GLU A 191 -16.65 -9.63 19.63
N ILE A 192 -17.40 -9.34 18.57
CA ILE A 192 -18.12 -8.10 18.36
C ILE A 192 -19.60 -8.34 18.65
N LYS A 193 -20.16 -7.51 19.53
CA LYS A 193 -21.58 -7.47 19.85
C LYS A 193 -22.23 -6.30 19.13
N PHE A 194 -23.15 -6.61 18.23
CA PHE A 194 -23.87 -5.60 17.49
C PHE A 194 -25.11 -5.13 18.27
N GLU A 195 -25.28 -3.82 18.37
CA GLU A 195 -26.44 -3.14 18.98
C GLU A 195 -27.49 -2.70 17.95
#